data_AF-A0A484XV89-F1
#
_entry.id   AF-A0A484XV89-F1
#
_cell.length_a   1.000
_cell.length_b   1.000
_cell.length_c   1.000
_cell.angle_alpha   90.00
_cell.angle_beta   90.00
_cell.angle_gamma   90.00
#
_symmetry.space_group_name_H-M   'P 1'
#
loop_
_entity.id
_entity.type
_entity.pdbx_description
1 polymer ?
#
loop_
_entity_poly.entity_id
_entity_poly.type
_entity_poly.pdbx_seq_one_letter_code
_entity_poly.pdbx_strand_id
1 'polypeptide(L)'
;MHADPYHLENKIFPIVDLLRERAGIDNLLLPCGGDQVSIDPTLSRTLQTASERSPARDRYFLSSLEEYVESLRPQRERLEVWEGELKSPRYTRIHKTIGSVRYDIKKKNDEIEQFILRQLEPAIAIARHQGIPVNLGLVDTLWKKLLRCHAHDSMGGCNSDATNRDILHRLEQTWQLCHSLWNLVVKGLAMTSCDDGDLLIFNALPSRTSRVVKTTLYSRTDNIALTHQGKPLTFEVLTRETLPGGSVISLGSQGNVKRPCRLITAGTLRCWRRRCLPLATGPLPFKPTPQRLCRRARKRPARLKMKSVGWQSTPVRLRFTISATAGASPGCLASKTVRMPETVTTFRPCRRMNPPAAGTSP
;
A
#
# COMPACT_ATOMS: atom_id res chain seq x y z
N MET A 1 29.10 32.34 6.83
CA MET A 1 30.17 33.11 6.17
C MET A 1 30.38 34.33 7.02
N HIS A 2 31.59 34.61 7.48
CA HIS A 2 31.86 35.78 8.32
C HIS A 2 32.57 36.86 7.50
N ALA A 3 32.26 38.12 7.79
CA ALA A 3 32.86 39.28 7.10
C ALA A 3 34.26 39.62 7.60
N ASP A 4 34.82 38.84 8.54
CA ASP A 4 36.14 39.12 9.06
C ASP A 4 37.22 38.92 7.98
N PRO A 5 38.20 39.85 7.85
CA PRO A 5 39.20 39.78 6.79
C PRO A 5 39.96 38.45 6.77
N TYR A 6 40.29 37.90 7.95
CA TYR A 6 40.98 36.63 8.04
C TYR A 6 40.18 35.49 7.39
N HIS A 7 38.87 35.38 7.66
CA HIS A 7 38.00 34.38 7.08
C HIS A 7 37.82 34.55 5.57
N LEU A 8 37.69 35.79 5.09
CA LEU A 8 37.56 36.06 3.65
C LEU A 8 38.85 35.66 2.91
N GLU A 9 40.00 36.13 3.39
CA GLU A 9 41.31 35.93 2.74
C GLU A 9 41.80 34.47 2.84
N ASN A 10 41.60 33.81 3.97
CA ASN A 10 42.17 32.47 4.21
C ASN A 10 41.20 31.33 3.96
N LYS A 11 39.89 31.59 3.79
CA LYS A 11 38.89 30.55 3.53
C LYS A 11 38.04 30.80 2.30
N ILE A 12 37.35 31.94 2.22
CA ILE A 12 36.35 32.15 1.17
C ILE A 12 37.01 32.32 -0.21
N PHE A 13 37.94 33.26 -0.37
CA PHE A 13 38.56 33.50 -1.68
C PHE A 13 39.32 32.27 -2.21
N PRO A 14 40.13 31.56 -1.40
CA PRO A 14 40.78 30.33 -1.86
C PRO A 14 39.81 29.23 -2.30
N ILE A 15 38.66 29.08 -1.61
CA ILE A 15 37.63 28.09 -2.00
C ILE A 15 36.98 28.50 -3.32
N VAL A 16 36.71 29.80 -3.52
CA VAL A 16 36.13 30.32 -4.76
C VAL A 16 37.06 30.09 -5.94
N ASP A 17 38.35 30.35 -5.76
CA ASP A 17 39.37 30.10 -6.80
C ASP A 17 39.44 28.61 -7.16
N LEU A 18 39.45 27.73 -6.16
CA LEU A 18 39.42 26.27 -6.37
C LEU A 18 38.15 25.82 -7.09
N LEU A 19 36.98 26.39 -6.76
CA LEU A 19 35.72 26.09 -7.43
C LEU A 19 35.74 26.58 -8.88
N ARG A 20 36.27 27.77 -9.14
CA ARG A 20 36.44 28.33 -10.48
C ARG A 20 37.28 27.41 -11.35
N GLU A 21 38.44 26.98 -10.84
CA GLU A 21 39.36 26.07 -11.53
C GLU A 21 38.69 24.73 -11.88
N ARG A 22 37.94 24.15 -10.93
CA ARG A 22 37.27 22.85 -11.14
C ARG A 22 36.05 22.92 -12.05
N ALA A 23 35.29 24.00 -11.96
CA ALA A 23 34.03 24.14 -12.67
C ALA A 23 34.25 24.66 -14.10
N GLY A 24 35.32 25.43 -14.34
CA GLY A 24 35.63 26.00 -15.65
C GLY A 24 34.59 27.02 -16.13
N ILE A 25 33.87 27.66 -15.19
CA ILE A 25 32.80 28.64 -15.44
C ILE A 25 32.96 29.84 -14.51
N ASP A 26 32.47 31.01 -14.97
CA ASP A 26 32.60 32.26 -14.22
C ASP A 26 31.54 32.43 -13.13
N ASN A 27 30.31 31.97 -13.39
CA ASN A 27 29.23 32.01 -12.41
C ASN A 27 29.34 30.80 -11.49
N LEU A 28 29.57 31.04 -10.20
CA LEU A 28 29.76 30.00 -9.20
C LEU A 28 28.62 29.98 -8.18
N LEU A 29 28.15 28.79 -7.84
CA LEU A 29 27.18 28.58 -6.77
C LEU A 29 27.91 28.29 -5.46
N LEU A 30 27.66 29.12 -4.46
CA LEU A 30 28.15 28.94 -3.09
C LEU A 30 26.96 28.68 -2.16
N PRO A 31 26.67 27.41 -1.79
CA PRO A 31 25.61 27.11 -0.84
C PRO A 31 25.92 27.74 0.52
N CYS A 32 25.13 28.73 0.92
CA CYS A 32 25.27 29.38 2.23
C CYS A 32 24.38 28.69 3.24
N GLY A 33 24.90 27.66 3.91
CA GLY A 33 24.20 26.93 4.95
C GLY A 33 24.87 25.61 5.30
N GLY A 34 24.21 24.85 6.17
CA GLY A 34 24.61 23.50 6.55
C GLY A 34 23.45 22.81 7.26
N ASP A 35 23.66 21.55 7.63
CA ASP A 35 22.65 20.76 8.33
C ASP A 35 22.24 21.46 9.64
N GLN A 36 20.96 21.84 9.71
CA GLN A 36 20.35 22.48 10.89
C GLN A 36 20.98 23.82 11.32
N VAL A 37 21.62 24.54 10.38
CA VAL A 37 22.22 25.84 10.67
C VAL A 37 21.16 26.96 10.57
N SER A 38 21.18 27.88 11.54
CA SER A 38 20.32 29.08 11.55
C SER A 38 20.68 30.03 10.41
N ILE A 39 19.67 30.77 9.92
CA ILE A 39 19.88 31.84 8.94
C ILE A 39 20.74 32.93 9.59
N ASP A 40 21.80 33.35 8.89
CA ASP A 40 22.64 34.47 9.30
C ASP A 40 22.00 35.79 8.86
N PRO A 41 21.50 36.62 9.80
CA PRO A 41 20.86 37.90 9.46
C PRO A 41 21.85 38.93 8.88
N THR A 42 23.15 38.71 9.06
CA THR A 42 24.20 39.62 8.58
C THR A 42 24.72 39.26 7.19
N LEU A 43 24.22 38.18 6.58
CA LEU A 43 24.72 37.63 5.32
C LEU A 43 24.81 38.68 4.21
N SER A 44 23.78 39.51 4.01
CA SER A 44 23.79 40.56 2.98
C SER A 44 24.97 41.53 3.14
N ARG A 45 25.27 41.93 4.38
CA ARG A 45 26.41 42.81 4.68
C ARG A 45 27.74 42.08 4.45
N THR A 46 27.80 40.81 4.82
CA THR A 46 28.99 39.97 4.60
C THR A 46 29.30 39.83 3.11
N LEU A 47 28.29 39.61 2.26
CA LEU A 47 28.46 39.51 0.81
C LEU A 47 28.91 40.84 0.18
N GLN A 48 28.37 41.97 0.67
CA GLN A 48 28.83 43.29 0.24
C GLN A 48 30.32 43.48 0.57
N THR A 49 30.71 43.19 1.82
CA THR A 49 32.10 43.28 2.28
C THR A 49 33.02 42.37 1.45
N ALA A 50 32.56 41.15 1.15
CA ALA A 50 33.32 40.20 0.35
C ALA A 50 33.51 40.69 -1.10
N SER A 51 32.49 41.33 -1.69
CA SER A 51 32.58 41.92 -3.03
C SER A 51 33.57 43.08 -3.08
N GLU A 52 33.53 43.96 -2.07
CA GLU A 52 34.44 45.11 -1.97
C GLU A 52 35.90 44.68 -1.77
N ARG A 53 36.13 43.54 -1.12
CA ARG A 53 37.47 43.04 -0.77
C ARG A 53 38.00 41.94 -1.68
N SER A 54 37.24 41.51 -2.69
CA SER A 54 37.66 40.43 -3.59
C SER A 54 38.91 40.84 -4.39
N PRO A 55 40.03 40.11 -4.28
CA PRO A 55 41.22 40.38 -5.08
C PRO A 55 40.99 40.22 -6.58
N ALA A 56 40.15 39.24 -6.95
CA ALA A 56 39.78 38.96 -8.34
C ALA A 56 38.60 39.83 -8.85
N ARG A 57 38.12 40.78 -8.03
CA ARG A 57 36.95 41.62 -8.32
C ARG A 57 35.66 40.82 -8.54
N ASP A 58 35.55 39.68 -7.86
CA ASP A 58 34.33 38.87 -7.85
C ASP A 58 33.17 39.62 -7.18
N ARG A 59 31.96 39.39 -7.68
CA ARG A 59 30.74 39.92 -7.08
C ARG A 59 29.98 38.83 -6.34
N TYR A 60 29.82 39.00 -5.03
CA TYR A 60 29.05 38.12 -4.16
C TYR A 60 27.67 38.72 -3.91
N PHE A 61 26.61 37.96 -4.20
CA PHE A 61 25.23 38.40 -4.01
C PHE A 61 24.31 37.22 -3.70
N LEU A 62 23.15 37.53 -3.13
CA LEU A 62 22.11 36.53 -2.89
C LEU A 62 21.42 36.19 -4.21
N SER A 63 21.26 34.90 -4.47
CA SER A 63 20.66 34.35 -5.68
C SER A 63 19.86 33.10 -5.32
N SER A 64 19.04 32.64 -6.25
CA SER A 64 18.34 31.35 -6.21
C SER A 64 19.03 30.26 -7.03
N LEU A 65 18.68 28.99 -6.78
CA LEU A 65 19.12 27.87 -7.63
C LEU A 65 18.58 28.01 -9.05
N GLU A 66 17.36 28.53 -9.18
CA GLU A 66 16.69 28.81 -10.43
C GLU A 66 17.48 29.81 -11.28
N GLU A 67 17.82 30.98 -10.74
CA GLU A 67 18.63 31.98 -11.44
C GLU A 67 20.02 31.45 -11.81
N TYR A 68 20.63 30.67 -10.92
CA TYR A 68 21.92 30.04 -11.22
C TYR A 68 21.82 29.09 -12.42
N VAL A 69 20.82 28.19 -12.43
CA VAL A 69 20.58 27.27 -13.55
C VAL A 69 20.31 28.03 -14.84
N GLU A 70 19.52 29.10 -14.80
CA GLU A 70 19.26 29.96 -15.97
C GLU A 70 20.56 30.60 -16.50
N SER A 71 21.46 31.04 -15.61
CA SER A 71 22.76 31.60 -16.00
C SER A 71 23.67 30.61 -16.73
N LEU A 72 23.48 29.30 -16.50
CA LEU A 72 24.27 28.24 -17.13
C LEU A 72 23.69 27.78 -18.48
N ARG A 73 22.41 28.02 -18.76
CA ARG A 73 21.76 27.54 -20.00
C ARG A 73 22.47 27.96 -21.28
N PRO A 74 22.99 29.20 -21.44
CA PRO A 74 23.72 29.59 -22.65
C PRO A 74 25.01 28.78 -22.86
N GLN A 75 25.57 28.20 -21.79
CA GLN A 75 26.83 27.46 -21.81
C GLN A 75 26.63 25.94 -21.90
N ARG A 76 25.37 25.46 -22.00
CA ARG A 76 25.02 24.04 -21.94
C ARG A 76 25.85 23.13 -22.87
N GLU A 77 26.19 23.62 -24.07
CA GLU A 77 26.88 22.84 -25.10
C GLU A 77 28.36 22.63 -24.78
N ARG A 78 28.89 23.39 -23.83
CA ARG A 78 30.27 23.27 -23.32
C ARG A 78 30.36 22.38 -22.09
N LEU A 79 29.23 21.99 -21.50
CA LEU A 79 29.19 21.16 -20.29
C LEU A 79 29.35 19.68 -20.64
N GLU A 80 30.11 18.96 -19.83
CA GLU A 80 30.30 17.52 -19.96
C GLU A 80 28.98 16.77 -19.70
N VAL A 81 28.66 15.81 -20.57
CA VAL A 81 27.47 14.97 -20.45
C VAL A 81 27.82 13.69 -19.71
N TRP A 82 27.10 13.43 -18.62
CA TRP A 82 27.20 12.22 -17.82
C TRP A 82 25.92 11.39 -17.96
N GLU A 83 26.05 10.09 -18.26
CA GLU A 83 24.91 9.19 -18.46
C GLU A 83 24.94 8.01 -17.47
N GLY A 84 23.74 7.55 -17.07
CA GLY A 84 23.55 6.41 -16.19
C GLY A 84 23.40 6.77 -14.71
N GLU A 85 23.63 5.78 -13.83
CA GLU A 85 23.48 5.96 -12.38
C GLU A 85 24.75 6.56 -11.76
N LEU A 86 24.60 7.69 -11.06
CA LEU A 86 25.70 8.40 -10.39
C LEU A 86 26.08 7.74 -9.04
N LYS A 87 26.63 6.52 -9.08
CA LYS A 87 26.95 5.68 -7.89
C LYS A 87 28.45 5.55 -7.60
N SER A 88 29.30 6.28 -8.32
CA SER A 88 30.76 6.27 -8.15
C SER A 88 31.23 7.49 -7.35
N PRO A 89 32.09 7.30 -6.32
CA PRO A 89 32.66 8.42 -5.60
C PRO A 89 33.60 9.19 -6.52
N ARG A 90 33.64 10.52 -6.39
CA ARG A 90 34.64 11.37 -7.08
C ARG A 90 35.57 12.05 -6.07
N TYR A 91 35.00 12.83 -5.16
CA TYR A 91 35.74 13.57 -4.15
C TYR A 91 35.48 13.09 -2.71
N THR A 92 34.37 12.37 -2.50
CA THR A 92 33.95 11.89 -1.19
C THR A 92 33.42 10.46 -1.28
N ARG A 93 33.41 9.77 -0.14
CA ARG A 93 32.89 8.40 -0.03
C ARG A 93 31.38 8.36 -0.29
N ILE A 94 30.90 7.21 -0.78
CA ILE A 94 29.46 6.90 -0.90
C ILE A 94 29.06 5.88 0.17
N HIS A 95 27.90 6.08 0.79
CA HIS A 95 27.35 5.22 1.84
C HIS A 95 26.68 3.95 1.27
N LYS A 96 27.40 3.12 0.48
CA LYS A 96 26.82 1.96 -0.21
C LYS A 96 26.21 0.89 0.72
N THR A 97 26.70 0.79 1.95
CA THR A 97 26.21 -0.17 2.96
C THR A 97 24.89 0.24 3.62
N ILE A 98 24.38 1.44 3.36
CA ILE A 98 23.15 1.95 3.98
C ILE A 98 21.92 1.08 3.67
N GLY A 99 21.94 0.36 2.54
CA GLY A 99 20.88 -0.56 2.14
C GLY A 99 20.70 -1.76 3.08
N SER A 100 21.75 -2.18 3.80
CA SER A 100 21.68 -3.29 4.75
C SER A 100 21.44 -2.86 6.20
N VAL A 101 21.59 -1.58 6.52
CA VAL A 101 21.35 -1.06 7.87
C VAL A 101 19.87 -1.14 8.17
N ARG A 102 19.45 -1.59 9.36
CA ARG A 102 18.04 -1.58 9.79
C ARG A 102 17.06 -2.14 8.75
N TYR A 103 17.35 -3.36 8.28
CA TYR A 103 16.54 -4.07 7.30
C TYR A 103 15.05 -4.18 7.70
N ASP A 104 14.77 -4.23 9.00
CA ASP A 104 13.42 -4.21 9.57
C ASP A 104 12.58 -3.03 9.05
N ILE A 105 13.16 -1.83 8.98
CA ILE A 105 12.51 -0.62 8.46
C ILE A 105 12.26 -0.76 6.96
N LYS A 106 13.28 -1.17 6.20
CA LYS A 106 13.20 -1.31 4.73
C LYS A 106 12.16 -2.35 4.32
N LYS A 107 12.15 -3.51 4.99
CA LYS A 107 11.19 -4.58 4.75
C LYS A 107 9.77 -4.11 5.03
N LYS A 108 9.52 -3.48 6.19
CA LYS A 108 8.19 -2.97 6.53
C LYS A 108 7.73 -1.89 5.54
N ASN A 109 8.63 -1.01 5.12
CA ASN A 109 8.36 0.00 4.11
C ASN A 109 7.95 -0.61 2.77
N ASP A 110 8.73 -1.56 2.25
CA ASP A 110 8.41 -2.27 1.00
C ASP A 110 7.07 -2.99 1.11
N GLU A 111 6.80 -3.70 2.21
CA GLU A 111 5.50 -4.37 2.42
C GLU A 111 4.31 -3.39 2.32
N ILE A 112 4.42 -2.23 2.94
CA ILE A 112 3.39 -1.18 2.90
C ILE A 112 3.26 -0.62 1.47
N GLU A 113 4.38 -0.25 0.84
CA GLU A 113 4.39 0.33 -0.51
C GLU A 113 3.83 -0.65 -1.55
N GLN A 114 4.28 -1.90 -1.53
CA GLN A 114 3.77 -2.95 -2.42
C GLN A 114 2.28 -3.21 -2.17
N PHE A 115 1.81 -3.15 -0.92
CA PHE A 115 0.39 -3.29 -0.63
C PHE A 115 -0.44 -2.15 -1.21
N ILE A 116 0.02 -0.90 -1.05
CA ILE A 116 -0.66 0.28 -1.60
C ILE A 116 -0.74 0.15 -3.14
N LEU A 117 0.41 -0.01 -3.79
CA LEU A 117 0.53 0.00 -5.26
C LEU A 117 -0.12 -1.22 -5.91
N ARG A 118 0.07 -2.42 -5.34
CA ARG A 118 -0.33 -3.68 -6.00
C ARG A 118 -1.65 -4.24 -5.51
N GLN A 119 -2.23 -3.72 -4.44
CA GLN A 119 -3.50 -4.22 -3.91
C GLN A 119 -4.52 -3.09 -3.73
N LEU A 120 -4.20 -2.12 -2.88
CA LEU A 120 -5.16 -1.11 -2.43
C LEU A 120 -5.61 -0.19 -3.56
N GLU A 121 -4.68 0.47 -4.26
CA GLU A 121 -5.03 1.39 -5.34
C GLU A 121 -5.76 0.70 -6.50
N PRO A 122 -5.36 -0.49 -6.98
CA PRO A 122 -6.14 -1.23 -7.97
C PRO A 122 -7.57 -1.55 -7.50
N ALA A 123 -7.75 -1.93 -6.22
CA ALA A 123 -9.08 -2.19 -5.67
C ALA A 123 -9.92 -0.89 -5.60
N ILE A 124 -9.31 0.24 -5.22
CA ILE A 124 -9.96 1.55 -5.21
C ILE A 124 -10.38 1.95 -6.61
N ALA A 125 -9.52 1.80 -7.61
CA ALA A 125 -9.82 2.13 -9.00
C ALA A 125 -11.02 1.32 -9.51
N ILE A 126 -11.06 0.02 -9.22
CA ILE A 126 -12.19 -0.85 -9.60
C ILE A 126 -13.47 -0.48 -8.85
N ALA A 127 -13.39 -0.21 -7.54
CA ALA A 127 -14.54 0.20 -6.75
C ALA A 127 -15.15 1.50 -7.29
N ARG A 128 -14.31 2.51 -7.57
CA ARG A 128 -14.74 3.77 -8.16
C ARG A 128 -15.35 3.60 -9.55
N HIS A 129 -14.77 2.73 -10.39
CA HIS A 129 -15.35 2.41 -11.69
C HIS A 129 -16.74 1.78 -11.58
N GLN A 130 -17.01 1.01 -10.52
CA GLN A 130 -18.32 0.44 -10.21
C GLN A 130 -19.27 1.43 -9.48
N GLY A 131 -18.89 2.70 -9.35
CA GLY A 131 -19.71 3.72 -8.69
C GLY A 131 -19.66 3.68 -7.16
N ILE A 132 -18.75 2.91 -6.55
CA ILE A 132 -18.56 2.91 -5.10
C ILE A 132 -17.71 4.12 -4.73
N PRO A 133 -18.23 5.05 -3.90
CA PRO A 133 -17.47 6.23 -3.49
C PRO A 133 -16.31 5.81 -2.57
N VAL A 134 -15.11 6.31 -2.87
CA VAL A 134 -13.91 6.15 -2.02
C VAL A 134 -13.27 7.52 -1.81
N ASN A 135 -13.01 7.87 -0.55
CA ASN A 135 -12.35 9.11 -0.18
C ASN A 135 -10.85 9.06 -0.52
N LEU A 136 -10.43 9.78 -1.56
CA LEU A 136 -9.04 9.83 -2.00
C LEU A 136 -8.14 10.63 -1.05
N GLY A 137 -8.68 11.53 -0.23
CA GLY A 137 -7.90 12.23 0.79
C GLY A 137 -7.32 11.28 1.85
N LEU A 138 -7.94 10.10 2.03
CA LEU A 138 -7.34 9.04 2.85
C LEU A 138 -6.12 8.43 2.16
N VAL A 139 -6.16 8.23 0.84
CA VAL A 139 -5.02 7.73 0.05
C VAL A 139 -3.87 8.73 0.11
N ASP A 140 -4.14 10.02 -0.05
CA ASP A 140 -3.13 11.07 0.13
C ASP A 140 -2.51 11.04 1.52
N THR A 141 -3.33 10.80 2.55
CA THR A 141 -2.85 10.69 3.93
C THR A 141 -1.95 9.47 4.12
N LEU A 142 -2.26 8.33 3.50
CA LEU A 142 -1.42 7.12 3.51
C LEU A 142 -0.05 7.42 2.89
N TRP A 143 -0.02 7.98 1.68
CA TRP A 143 1.22 8.33 1.00
C TRP A 143 2.02 9.36 1.77
N LYS A 144 1.39 10.44 2.27
CA LYS A 144 2.08 11.45 3.10
C LYS A 144 2.70 10.82 4.36
N LYS A 145 2.02 9.87 5.01
CA LYS A 145 2.58 9.18 6.18
C LYS A 145 3.75 8.26 5.82
N LEU A 146 3.65 7.53 4.70
CA LEU A 146 4.72 6.66 4.20
C LEU A 146 5.95 7.48 3.78
N LEU A 147 5.75 8.53 2.97
CA LEU A 147 6.82 9.40 2.47
C LEU A 147 7.54 10.16 3.58
N ARG A 148 6.89 10.45 4.72
CA ARG A 148 7.57 10.97 5.92
C ARG A 148 8.60 10.01 6.51
N CYS A 149 8.56 8.71 6.18
CA CYS A 149 9.60 7.75 6.53
C CYS A 149 10.73 7.69 5.48
N HIS A 150 10.56 8.30 4.31
CA HIS A 150 11.49 8.20 3.17
C HIS A 150 12.58 9.27 3.17
N ALA A 151 12.61 10.15 4.18
CA ALA A 151 13.77 11.01 4.39
C ALA A 151 15.06 10.17 4.43
N HIS A 152 16.14 10.66 3.83
CA HIS A 152 17.34 9.86 3.59
C HIS A 152 17.92 9.29 4.89
N ASP A 153 17.91 10.06 5.99
CA ASP A 153 18.35 9.54 7.29
C ASP A 153 17.40 8.50 7.86
N SER A 154 16.09 8.71 7.70
CA SER A 154 15.04 7.80 8.17
C SER A 154 15.12 6.45 7.47
N MET A 155 15.06 6.45 6.13
CA MET A 155 15.14 5.23 5.35
C MET A 155 16.56 4.68 5.33
N GLY A 156 17.58 5.53 5.48
CA GLY A 156 18.97 5.12 5.65
C GLY A 156 19.20 4.36 6.95
N GLY A 157 18.40 4.63 7.98
CA GLY A 157 18.52 4.01 9.30
C GLY A 157 19.75 4.49 10.08
N CYS A 158 20.26 5.69 9.75
CA CYS A 158 21.41 6.33 10.39
C CYS A 158 21.01 7.31 11.51
N ASN A 159 19.85 7.08 12.14
CA ASN A 159 19.36 7.87 13.28
C ASN A 159 19.64 7.18 14.61
N SER A 160 19.35 7.90 15.70
CA SER A 160 19.23 7.32 17.04
C SER A 160 18.16 6.21 17.10
N ASP A 161 18.28 5.31 18.08
CA ASP A 161 17.29 4.26 18.31
C ASP A 161 15.90 4.81 18.63
N ALA A 162 15.82 5.95 19.32
CA ALA A 162 14.55 6.62 19.60
C ALA A 162 13.86 7.04 18.30
N THR A 163 14.58 7.74 17.41
CA THR A 163 14.07 8.16 16.11
C THR A 163 13.66 6.95 15.26
N ASN A 164 14.46 5.88 15.25
CA ASN A 164 14.15 4.67 14.50
C ASN A 164 12.90 3.94 15.02
N ARG A 165 12.65 3.94 16.35
CA ARG A 165 11.39 3.43 16.91
C ARG A 165 10.18 4.24 16.43
N ASP A 166 10.31 5.56 16.36
CA ASP A 166 9.22 6.43 15.89
C ASP A 166 8.93 6.21 14.40
N ILE A 167 9.97 5.98 13.58
CA ILE A 167 9.83 5.62 12.17
C ILE A 167 9.05 4.31 12.03
N LEU A 168 9.44 3.25 12.77
CA LEU A 168 8.72 1.98 12.78
C LEU A 168 7.26 2.14 13.23
N HIS A 169 7.03 2.95 14.27
CA HIS A 169 5.68 3.23 14.74
C HIS A 169 4.86 3.93 13.65
N ARG A 170 5.43 4.91 12.92
CA ARG A 170 4.77 5.57 11.79
C ARG A 170 4.45 4.60 10.65
N LEU A 171 5.35 3.66 10.34
CA LEU A 171 5.10 2.61 9.37
C LEU A 171 3.96 1.70 9.81
N GLU A 172 3.91 1.30 11.09
CA GLU A 172 2.83 0.48 11.63
C GLU A 172 1.47 1.22 11.59
N GLN A 173 1.43 2.50 11.94
CA GLN A 173 0.24 3.33 11.79
C GLN A 173 -0.21 3.39 10.31
N THR A 174 0.74 3.54 9.38
CA THR A 174 0.45 3.55 7.95
C THR A 174 -0.12 2.21 7.48
N TRP A 175 0.44 1.10 7.95
CA TRP A 175 -0.02 -0.25 7.66
C TRP A 175 -1.46 -0.50 8.14
N GLN A 176 -1.78 -0.10 9.37
CA GLN A 176 -3.13 -0.22 9.93
C GLN A 176 -4.16 0.59 9.16
N LEU A 177 -3.79 1.81 8.73
CA LEU A 177 -4.65 2.63 7.88
C LEU A 177 -4.85 2.01 6.49
N CYS A 178 -3.80 1.45 5.89
CA CYS A 178 -3.90 0.74 4.60
C CYS A 178 -4.91 -0.41 4.69
N HIS A 179 -4.80 -1.24 5.73
CA HIS A 179 -5.74 -2.34 5.95
C HIS A 179 -7.15 -1.89 6.26
N SER A 180 -7.30 -0.79 7.00
CA SER A 180 -8.63 -0.23 7.30
C SER A 180 -9.32 0.25 6.02
N LEU A 181 -8.61 0.96 5.15
CA LEU A 181 -9.15 1.40 3.87
C LEU A 181 -9.41 0.22 2.92
N TRP A 182 -8.48 -0.74 2.85
CA TRP A 182 -8.66 -1.99 2.10
C TRP A 182 -9.97 -2.70 2.49
N ASN A 183 -10.20 -2.86 3.79
CA ASN A 183 -11.39 -3.53 4.30
C ASN A 183 -12.67 -2.80 3.89
N LEU A 184 -12.67 -1.46 3.92
CA LEU A 184 -13.81 -0.66 3.51
C LEU A 184 -14.09 -0.81 2.00
N VAL A 185 -13.04 -0.76 1.18
CA VAL A 185 -13.13 -0.87 -0.28
C VAL A 185 -13.60 -2.26 -0.71
N VAL A 186 -12.95 -3.32 -0.20
CA VAL A 186 -13.31 -4.71 -0.52
C VAL A 186 -14.71 -5.04 -0.03
N LYS A 187 -15.13 -4.49 1.11
CA LYS A 187 -16.51 -4.62 1.58
C LYS A 187 -17.50 -3.96 0.64
N GLY A 188 -17.21 -2.75 0.15
CA GLY A 188 -18.02 -2.08 -0.87
C GLY A 188 -18.17 -2.92 -2.14
N LEU A 189 -17.06 -3.49 -2.61
CA LEU A 189 -17.04 -4.40 -3.76
C LEU A 189 -17.86 -5.67 -3.52
N ALA A 190 -17.72 -6.29 -2.36
CA ALA A 190 -18.46 -7.49 -2.00
C ALA A 190 -19.97 -7.23 -1.93
N MET A 191 -20.39 -6.14 -1.27
CA MET A 191 -21.82 -5.80 -1.13
C MET A 191 -22.53 -5.49 -2.45
N THR A 192 -21.78 -5.13 -3.49
CA THR A 192 -22.33 -4.82 -4.82
C THR A 192 -22.26 -5.99 -5.79
N SER A 193 -21.40 -6.98 -5.51
CA SER A 193 -21.04 -8.05 -6.46
C SER A 193 -21.35 -9.47 -5.96
N CYS A 194 -21.74 -9.63 -4.69
CA CYS A 194 -21.83 -10.92 -4.02
C CYS A 194 -23.05 -10.99 -3.09
N ASP A 195 -23.64 -12.18 -2.99
CA ASP A 195 -24.71 -12.49 -2.04
C ASP A 195 -24.14 -13.05 -0.73
N ASP A 196 -25.00 -13.16 0.30
CA ASP A 196 -24.62 -13.74 1.59
C ASP A 196 -24.16 -15.20 1.42
N GLY A 197 -22.91 -15.48 1.77
CA GLY A 197 -22.28 -16.79 1.64
C GLY A 197 -21.22 -16.86 0.52
N ASP A 198 -21.22 -15.91 -0.42
CA ASP A 198 -20.26 -15.89 -1.51
C ASP A 198 -18.84 -15.52 -1.06
N LEU A 199 -17.86 -16.10 -1.74
CA LEU A 199 -16.44 -15.74 -1.60
C LEU A 199 -15.96 -14.90 -2.79
N LEU A 200 -15.62 -13.65 -2.50
CA LEU A 200 -14.97 -12.75 -3.46
C LEU A 200 -13.45 -13.00 -3.50
N ILE A 201 -12.95 -13.45 -4.65
CA ILE A 201 -11.50 -13.56 -4.91
C ILE A 201 -11.08 -12.46 -5.88
N PHE A 202 -10.28 -11.52 -5.40
CA PHE A 202 -9.78 -10.40 -6.17
C PHE A 202 -8.32 -10.60 -6.62
N ASN A 203 -8.05 -10.32 -7.90
CA ASN A 203 -6.69 -10.25 -8.41
C ASN A 203 -6.39 -8.83 -8.89
N ALA A 204 -5.68 -8.10 -8.03
CA ALA A 204 -5.25 -6.72 -8.26
C ALA A 204 -4.14 -6.56 -9.32
N LEU A 205 -3.46 -7.66 -9.69
CA LEU A 205 -2.34 -7.60 -10.63
C LEU A 205 -2.83 -7.53 -12.09
N PRO A 206 -2.15 -6.76 -12.97
CA PRO A 206 -2.54 -6.62 -14.37
C PRO A 206 -2.34 -7.93 -15.16
N SER A 207 -1.46 -8.80 -14.69
CA SER A 207 -1.13 -10.06 -15.34
C SER A 207 -2.02 -11.22 -14.91
N ARG A 208 -2.08 -12.26 -15.75
CA ARG A 208 -2.72 -13.53 -15.41
C ARG A 208 -1.87 -14.25 -14.36
N THR A 209 -2.51 -14.70 -13.29
CA THR A 209 -1.86 -15.31 -12.12
C THR A 209 -2.52 -16.64 -11.79
N SER A 210 -1.67 -17.62 -11.49
CA SER A 210 -2.05 -18.91 -10.92
C SER A 210 -1.33 -19.05 -9.59
N ARG A 211 -2.10 -19.06 -8.50
CA ARG A 211 -1.56 -19.15 -7.14
C ARG A 211 -2.53 -19.93 -6.26
N VAL A 212 -1.98 -20.54 -5.23
CA VAL A 212 -2.76 -21.14 -4.15
C VAL A 212 -3.24 -20.01 -3.24
N VAL A 213 -4.55 -19.81 -3.18
CA VAL A 213 -5.16 -18.77 -2.33
C VAL A 213 -5.50 -19.36 -0.98
N LYS A 214 -4.78 -18.91 0.04
CA LYS A 214 -5.05 -19.22 1.44
C LYS A 214 -6.05 -18.21 2.01
N THR A 215 -7.19 -18.67 2.53
CA THR A 215 -8.19 -17.78 3.13
C THR A 215 -9.05 -18.51 4.17
N THR A 216 -9.59 -17.77 5.12
CA THR A 216 -10.43 -18.27 6.21
C THR A 216 -11.89 -18.04 5.89
N LEU A 217 -12.70 -19.08 6.02
CA LEU A 217 -14.15 -18.97 5.86
C LEU A 217 -14.85 -19.11 7.21
N TYR A 218 -15.99 -18.43 7.32
CA TYR A 218 -16.88 -18.52 8.47
C TYR A 218 -18.18 -19.15 8.00
N SER A 219 -18.57 -20.27 8.60
CA SER A 219 -19.82 -20.97 8.30
C SER A 219 -20.60 -21.23 9.59
N ARG A 220 -21.92 -21.36 9.44
CA ARG A 220 -22.80 -21.88 10.50
C ARG A 220 -22.88 -23.41 10.47
N THR A 221 -22.40 -24.04 9.39
CA THR A 221 -22.44 -25.48 9.16
C THR A 221 -21.03 -26.06 9.17
N ASP A 222 -20.92 -27.31 9.62
CA ASP A 222 -19.66 -28.06 9.69
C ASP A 222 -19.11 -28.40 8.30
N ASN A 223 -20.00 -28.52 7.32
CA ASN A 223 -19.67 -28.87 5.95
C ASN A 223 -19.91 -27.68 5.04
N ILE A 224 -18.90 -27.40 4.20
CA ILE A 224 -18.93 -26.34 3.20
C ILE A 224 -18.58 -26.96 1.84
N ALA A 225 -19.18 -26.43 0.79
CA ALA A 225 -18.82 -26.74 -0.59
C ALA A 225 -18.63 -25.42 -1.35
N LEU A 226 -17.54 -25.33 -2.13
CA LEU A 226 -17.29 -24.19 -2.99
C LEU A 226 -17.68 -24.55 -4.42
N THR A 227 -18.39 -23.65 -5.07
CA THR A 227 -18.73 -23.80 -6.49
C THR A 227 -18.29 -22.56 -7.26
N HIS A 228 -17.94 -22.73 -8.52
CA HIS A 228 -17.68 -21.64 -9.47
C HIS A 228 -18.53 -21.89 -10.71
N GLN A 229 -19.47 -20.98 -11.02
CA GLN A 229 -20.37 -21.12 -12.17
C GLN A 229 -21.08 -22.51 -12.18
N GLY A 230 -21.56 -22.93 -11.00
CA GLY A 230 -22.23 -24.22 -10.80
C GLY A 230 -21.31 -25.45 -10.73
N LYS A 231 -20.00 -25.31 -10.98
CA LYS A 231 -19.05 -26.43 -10.91
C LYS A 231 -18.38 -26.50 -9.54
N PRO A 232 -18.32 -27.68 -8.89
CA PRO A 232 -17.64 -27.82 -7.60
C PRO A 232 -16.15 -27.55 -7.75
N LEU A 233 -15.58 -26.83 -6.78
CA LEU A 233 -14.15 -26.60 -6.67
C LEU A 233 -13.53 -27.50 -5.63
N THR A 234 -12.39 -28.07 -5.98
CA THR A 234 -11.56 -28.80 -5.03
C THR A 234 -10.83 -27.83 -4.12
N PHE A 235 -10.92 -28.06 -2.82
CA PHE A 235 -10.15 -27.36 -1.81
C PHE A 235 -9.75 -28.33 -0.69
N GLU A 236 -8.80 -27.88 0.11
CA GLU A 236 -8.33 -28.57 1.30
C GLU A 236 -8.63 -27.68 2.51
N VAL A 237 -9.08 -28.26 3.63
CA VAL A 237 -9.26 -27.54 4.89
C VAL A 237 -8.00 -27.79 5.72
N LEU A 238 -7.24 -26.74 6.03
CA LEU A 238 -6.01 -26.90 6.81
C LEU A 238 -6.29 -26.95 8.31
N THR A 239 -7.18 -26.09 8.80
CA THR A 239 -7.53 -25.98 10.22
C THR A 239 -9.03 -25.78 10.36
N ARG A 240 -9.61 -26.23 11.48
CA ARG A 240 -11.01 -25.99 11.82
C ARG A 240 -11.12 -25.67 13.29
N GLU A 241 -11.79 -24.56 13.60
CA GLU A 241 -12.04 -24.16 14.98
C GLU A 241 -13.52 -23.80 15.15
N THR A 242 -14.07 -24.15 16.30
CA THR A 242 -15.44 -23.76 16.65
C THR A 242 -15.35 -22.50 17.49
N LEU A 243 -15.87 -21.40 16.95
CA LEU A 243 -15.95 -20.13 17.65
C LEU A 243 -17.30 -20.02 18.38
N PRO A 244 -17.31 -19.54 19.64
CA PRO A 244 -18.55 -19.14 20.29
C PRO A 244 -19.12 -17.96 19.52
N GLY A 245 -20.21 -18.18 18.78
CA GLY A 245 -20.80 -17.20 17.85
C GLY A 245 -21.51 -16.03 18.52
N GLY A 246 -21.19 -15.74 19.78
CA GLY A 246 -21.91 -14.80 20.63
C GLY A 246 -23.32 -15.26 20.98
N SER A 247 -24.04 -14.40 21.69
CA SER A 247 -25.48 -14.56 21.99
C SER A 247 -26.30 -13.54 21.19
N VAL A 248 -27.34 -14.02 20.52
CA VAL A 248 -28.37 -13.16 19.94
C VAL A 248 -29.37 -12.85 21.05
N ILE A 249 -29.48 -11.58 21.43
CA ILE A 249 -30.52 -11.09 22.34
C ILE A 249 -31.72 -10.75 21.47
N SER A 250 -32.80 -11.51 21.63
CA SER A 250 -34.08 -11.20 21.01
C SER A 250 -34.95 -10.53 22.06
N LEU A 251 -35.43 -9.32 21.79
CA LEU A 251 -36.37 -8.60 22.65
C LEU A 251 -37.78 -9.10 22.35
N GLY A 252 -38.39 -9.79 23.31
CA GLY A 252 -39.81 -10.13 23.31
C GLY A 252 -40.55 -9.42 24.45
N SER A 253 -41.87 -9.39 24.38
CA SER A 253 -42.75 -8.78 25.39
C SER A 253 -42.68 -9.43 26.80
N GLN A 254 -41.90 -10.50 26.97
CA GLN A 254 -41.67 -11.23 28.23
C GLN A 254 -40.20 -11.17 28.69
N GLY A 255 -39.37 -10.29 28.10
CA GLY A 255 -37.95 -10.11 28.46
C GLY A 255 -36.95 -10.67 27.43
N ASN A 256 -35.65 -10.47 27.73
CA ASN A 256 -34.52 -10.80 26.85
C ASN A 256 -34.28 -12.31 26.76
N VAL A 257 -34.48 -12.91 25.59
CA VAL A 257 -34.09 -14.31 25.33
C VAL A 257 -32.70 -14.35 24.71
N LYS A 258 -31.72 -14.92 25.42
CA LYS A 258 -30.38 -15.21 24.89
C LYS A 258 -30.39 -16.57 24.19
N ARG A 259 -30.09 -16.60 22.88
CA ARG A 259 -29.83 -17.85 22.15
C ARG A 259 -28.34 -17.94 21.76
N PRO A 260 -27.66 -19.07 22.03
CA PRO A 260 -26.28 -19.27 21.62
C PRO A 260 -26.17 -19.55 20.11
N CYS A 261 -25.24 -18.89 19.42
CA CYS A 261 -24.89 -19.21 18.03
C CYS A 261 -23.58 -20.00 17.98
N ARG A 262 -23.50 -21.03 17.13
CA ARG A 262 -22.25 -21.72 16.80
C ARG A 262 -21.70 -21.15 15.49
N LEU A 263 -20.42 -20.80 15.46
CA LEU A 263 -19.69 -20.39 14.28
C LEU A 263 -18.53 -21.36 14.08
N ILE A 264 -18.35 -21.86 12.86
CA ILE A 264 -17.25 -22.75 12.52
C ILE A 264 -16.34 -22.01 11.56
N THR A 265 -15.08 -21.86 11.93
CA THR A 265 -14.05 -21.42 11.01
C THR A 265 -13.55 -22.64 10.24
N ALA A 266 -13.61 -22.58 8.92
CA ALA A 266 -12.87 -23.50 8.07
C ALA A 266 -11.67 -22.71 7.55
N GLY A 267 -10.50 -23.03 8.09
CA GLY A 267 -9.24 -22.39 7.79
C GLY A 267 -8.67 -22.85 6.45
N THR A 268 -8.16 -21.85 5.73
CA THR A 268 -7.24 -21.92 4.60
C THR A 268 -7.60 -22.91 3.49
N LEU A 269 -8.26 -22.40 2.46
CA LEU A 269 -8.52 -23.14 1.24
C LEU A 269 -7.25 -23.26 0.37
N ARG A 270 -7.18 -24.28 -0.49
CA ARG A 270 -6.29 -24.30 -1.66
C ARG A 270 -7.14 -24.17 -2.91
N CYS A 271 -7.40 -22.94 -3.36
CA CYS A 271 -8.14 -22.75 -4.60
C CYS A 271 -7.18 -22.72 -5.81
N TRP A 272 -7.47 -23.53 -6.82
CA TRP A 272 -6.86 -23.44 -8.14
C TRP A 272 -7.87 -22.78 -9.08
N ARG A 273 -7.53 -21.59 -9.58
CA ARG A 273 -8.27 -20.70 -10.51
C ARG A 273 -9.19 -19.65 -9.87
N ARG A 274 -9.37 -18.57 -10.66
CA ARG A 274 -9.93 -17.24 -10.34
C ARG A 274 -11.47 -17.22 -10.37
N ARG A 275 -12.03 -16.18 -9.70
CA ARG A 275 -13.39 -15.57 -9.77
C ARG A 275 -14.37 -15.99 -8.67
N CYS A 276 -15.39 -15.14 -8.47
CA CYS A 276 -16.40 -15.21 -7.41
C CYS A 276 -17.04 -16.59 -7.31
N LEU A 277 -17.10 -17.11 -6.09
CA LEU A 277 -17.51 -18.47 -5.80
C LEU A 277 -18.78 -18.46 -4.95
N PRO A 278 -19.92 -18.89 -5.50
CA PRO A 278 -21.09 -19.16 -4.70
C PRO A 278 -20.84 -20.35 -3.76
N LEU A 279 -21.24 -20.18 -2.51
CA LEU A 279 -21.16 -21.21 -1.47
C LEU A 279 -22.53 -21.87 -1.36
N ALA A 280 -22.64 -23.10 -1.87
CA ALA A 280 -23.88 -23.85 -1.81
C ALA A 280 -23.92 -24.70 -0.53
N THR A 281 -25.03 -24.63 0.19
CA THR A 281 -25.36 -25.55 1.28
C THR A 281 -26.06 -26.78 0.72
N GLY A 282 -25.45 -27.95 0.84
CA GLY A 282 -26.05 -29.22 0.42
C GLY A 282 -25.22 -30.42 0.87
N PRO A 283 -25.81 -31.61 1.05
CA PRO A 283 -25.12 -32.79 1.53
C PRO A 283 -24.32 -33.40 0.38
N LEU A 284 -22.99 -33.29 0.45
CA LEU A 284 -22.10 -34.13 -0.36
C LEU A 284 -21.17 -34.90 0.58
N PRO A 285 -21.02 -36.22 0.38
CA PRO A 285 -20.21 -37.05 1.25
C PRO A 285 -18.74 -36.66 1.15
N PHE A 286 -18.13 -36.50 2.32
CA PHE A 286 -16.70 -36.40 2.51
C PHE A 286 -15.99 -37.60 1.88
N LYS A 287 -15.07 -37.35 0.94
CA LYS A 287 -14.06 -38.34 0.55
C LYS A 287 -12.72 -37.95 1.17
N PRO A 288 -12.29 -38.61 2.26
CA PRO A 288 -10.94 -38.42 2.76
C PRO A 288 -9.98 -38.89 1.65
N THR A 289 -9.08 -38.01 1.22
CA THR A 289 -7.95 -38.46 0.40
C THR A 289 -6.94 -39.05 1.38
N PRO A 290 -6.56 -40.34 1.27
CA PRO A 290 -5.61 -40.94 2.20
C PRO A 290 -4.28 -40.20 2.13
N GLN A 291 -3.74 -39.85 3.29
CA GLN A 291 -2.37 -39.34 3.44
C GLN A 291 -1.39 -40.41 2.96
N ARG A 292 -1.02 -40.39 1.68
CA ARG A 292 0.22 -41.02 1.25
C ARG A 292 1.36 -40.09 1.66
N LEU A 293 2.14 -40.55 2.64
CA LEU A 293 3.42 -40.01 3.03
C LEU A 293 4.39 -40.13 1.85
N CYS A 294 4.29 -39.24 0.86
CA CYS A 294 5.17 -39.22 -0.30
C CYS A 294 6.26 -38.17 -0.08
N ARG A 295 7.31 -38.56 0.63
CA ARG A 295 8.61 -37.86 0.63
C ARG A 295 9.21 -37.94 -0.77
N ARG A 296 8.75 -37.12 -1.72
CA ARG A 296 9.44 -36.84 -2.99
C ARG A 296 8.85 -35.60 -3.65
N ALA A 297 9.42 -34.44 -3.35
CA ALA A 297 9.21 -33.23 -4.15
C ALA A 297 9.95 -33.38 -5.49
N ARG A 298 9.33 -34.05 -6.47
CA ARG A 298 9.80 -33.98 -7.87
C ARG A 298 9.25 -32.70 -8.51
N LYS A 299 9.96 -31.58 -8.34
CA LYS A 299 9.84 -30.45 -9.26
C LYS A 299 10.82 -30.68 -10.41
N ARG A 300 10.31 -31.01 -11.60
CA ARG A 300 11.10 -30.92 -12.84
C ARG A 300 11.39 -29.44 -13.13
N PRO A 301 12.63 -29.01 -13.35
CA PRO A 301 12.91 -27.66 -13.81
C PRO A 301 12.55 -27.55 -15.30
N ALA A 302 11.66 -26.63 -15.65
CA ALA A 302 11.33 -26.34 -17.05
C ALA A 302 12.20 -25.20 -17.57
N ARG A 303 12.93 -25.45 -18.67
CA ARG A 303 13.65 -24.45 -19.46
C ARG A 303 12.67 -23.43 -20.03
N LEU A 304 12.91 -22.14 -19.80
CA LEU A 304 12.15 -21.05 -20.42
C LEU A 304 12.63 -20.79 -21.86
N LYS A 305 11.70 -20.76 -22.81
CA LYS A 305 11.81 -19.99 -24.06
C LYS A 305 10.63 -19.03 -24.11
N MET A 306 10.91 -17.72 -24.17
CA MET A 306 9.93 -16.66 -24.36
C MET A 306 9.46 -16.61 -25.82
N LYS A 307 8.15 -16.47 -26.03
CA LYS A 307 7.58 -15.86 -27.23
C LYS A 307 6.40 -14.95 -26.82
N SER A 308 6.39 -13.76 -27.37
CA SER A 308 5.39 -12.70 -27.23
C SER A 308 4.24 -12.89 -28.22
N VAL A 309 3.00 -12.69 -27.77
CA VAL A 309 1.79 -12.24 -28.52
C VAL A 309 0.75 -11.93 -27.41
N GLY A 310 -0.06 -10.88 -27.33
CA GLY A 310 -0.63 -9.88 -28.23
C GLY A 310 -2.04 -9.62 -27.65
N TRP A 311 -2.45 -8.36 -27.53
CA TRP A 311 -3.70 -7.94 -26.86
C TRP A 311 -4.95 -8.19 -27.71
N GLN A 312 -6.07 -8.52 -27.07
CA GLN A 312 -7.42 -8.15 -27.48
C GLN A 312 -8.40 -8.30 -26.31
N SER A 313 -9.13 -7.24 -25.99
CA SER A 313 -10.17 -7.22 -24.96
C SER A 313 -11.49 -6.77 -25.57
N THR A 314 -12.50 -7.63 -25.51
CA THR A 314 -13.91 -7.27 -25.73
C THR A 314 -14.76 -7.74 -24.54
N PRO A 315 -15.70 -6.93 -24.05
CA PRO A 315 -16.52 -7.28 -22.90
C PRO A 315 -17.72 -8.13 -23.34
N VAL A 316 -17.91 -9.30 -22.70
CA VAL A 316 -19.11 -10.12 -22.87
C VAL A 316 -20.01 -9.91 -21.65
N ARG A 317 -21.20 -9.36 -21.90
CA ARG A 317 -22.30 -9.21 -20.94
C ARG A 317 -23.11 -10.50 -20.95
N LEU A 318 -23.31 -11.14 -19.80
CA LEU A 318 -24.23 -12.27 -19.67
C LEU A 318 -25.15 -12.06 -18.47
N ARG A 319 -26.46 -11.96 -18.76
CA ARG A 319 -27.59 -12.05 -17.83
C ARG A 319 -27.79 -13.51 -17.43
N PHE A 320 -28.14 -13.78 -16.18
CA PHE A 320 -28.88 -15.00 -15.86
C PHE A 320 -29.95 -14.78 -14.77
N THR A 321 -31.10 -15.38 -15.09
CA THR A 321 -32.35 -15.54 -14.35
C THR A 321 -32.25 -16.75 -13.42
N ILE A 322 -32.87 -16.70 -12.24
CA ILE A 322 -33.11 -17.92 -11.44
C ILE A 322 -34.57 -17.95 -10.98
N SER A 323 -35.24 -19.05 -11.33
CA SER A 323 -36.60 -19.41 -10.95
C SER A 323 -36.66 -19.83 -9.48
N ALA A 324 -37.72 -19.40 -8.81
CA ALA A 324 -38.05 -19.85 -7.46
C ALA A 324 -38.68 -21.26 -7.49
N THR A 325 -38.34 -22.07 -6.49
CA THR A 325 -39.25 -23.09 -5.95
C THR A 325 -39.38 -22.88 -4.46
N ALA A 326 -40.63 -22.80 -4.02
CA ALA A 326 -41.08 -22.37 -2.70
C ALA A 326 -40.73 -23.36 -1.58
N GLY A 327 -40.53 -22.81 -0.38
CA GLY A 327 -40.52 -23.58 0.86
C GLY A 327 -39.83 -22.85 2.02
N ALA A 328 -40.62 -22.06 2.75
CA ALA A 328 -40.40 -21.50 4.10
C ALA A 328 -40.18 -19.98 4.23
N SER A 329 -40.91 -19.42 5.19
CA SER A 329 -41.31 -18.03 5.41
C SER A 329 -40.21 -17.10 5.96
N PRO A 330 -40.38 -15.76 5.87
CA PRO A 330 -39.32 -14.77 6.04
C PRO A 330 -39.18 -14.28 7.50
N GLY A 331 -37.94 -14.08 7.99
CA GLY A 331 -37.77 -13.44 9.30
C GLY A 331 -36.33 -13.28 9.81
N CYS A 332 -35.97 -12.02 10.11
CA CYS A 332 -34.95 -11.55 11.05
C CYS A 332 -33.45 -11.57 10.66
N LEU A 333 -32.99 -10.36 10.32
CA LEU A 333 -31.60 -9.89 10.37
C LEU A 333 -31.06 -9.85 11.81
N ALA A 334 -29.80 -10.23 12.01
CA ALA A 334 -28.83 -9.49 12.82
C ALA A 334 -27.43 -10.14 12.73
N SER A 335 -26.45 -9.29 12.48
CA SER A 335 -25.05 -9.59 12.18
C SER A 335 -24.20 -9.68 13.51
N LYS A 336 -22.85 -9.80 13.57
CA LYS A 336 -21.97 -9.26 14.67
C LYS A 336 -20.49 -9.66 14.50
N THR A 337 -19.62 -8.81 15.06
CA THR A 337 -18.18 -8.58 14.82
C THR A 337 -17.29 -9.21 15.90
N VAL A 338 -16.12 -9.78 15.55
CA VAL A 338 -15.00 -10.11 16.46
C VAL A 338 -13.65 -9.82 15.76
N ARG A 339 -12.62 -9.40 16.52
CA ARG A 339 -11.36 -8.78 16.07
C ARG A 339 -10.14 -9.75 16.13
N MET A 340 -9.19 -9.53 15.19
CA MET A 340 -7.77 -10.00 15.08
C MET A 340 -7.53 -11.48 14.66
N PRO A 341 -6.40 -11.89 14.02
CA PRO A 341 -5.30 -11.18 13.34
C PRO A 341 -5.17 -11.53 11.80
N GLU A 342 -4.30 -10.82 11.09
CA GLU A 342 -3.78 -11.05 9.72
C GLU A 342 -4.76 -11.50 8.60
N THR A 343 -5.23 -10.52 7.82
CA THR A 343 -5.72 -10.65 6.42
C THR A 343 -6.84 -11.66 6.13
N VAL A 344 -7.92 -11.63 6.91
CA VAL A 344 -9.27 -11.92 6.38
C VAL A 344 -10.25 -11.06 7.17
N THR A 345 -11.09 -10.27 6.50
CA THR A 345 -12.09 -9.44 7.18
C THR A 345 -13.48 -9.73 6.62
N THR A 346 -14.33 -10.26 7.48
CA THR A 346 -15.78 -10.44 7.30
C THR A 346 -16.55 -9.41 8.16
N PHE A 347 -17.86 -9.20 7.90
CA PHE A 347 -18.91 -8.48 8.69
C PHE A 347 -19.16 -6.96 8.47
N ARG A 348 -20.30 -6.30 8.83
CA ARG A 348 -21.79 -6.52 8.86
C ARG A 348 -22.44 -5.44 7.91
N PRO A 349 -23.67 -5.59 7.34
CA PRO A 349 -24.41 -4.49 6.68
C PRO A 349 -25.30 -3.68 7.67
N CYS A 350 -25.43 -2.36 7.45
CA CYS A 350 -26.47 -1.50 8.07
C CYS A 350 -27.71 -1.45 7.16
N ARG A 351 -28.91 -1.60 7.73
CA ARG A 351 -30.18 -1.49 6.99
C ARG A 351 -30.42 -0.04 6.55
N ARG A 352 -30.83 0.15 5.28
CA ARG A 352 -31.55 1.34 4.83
C ARG A 352 -32.94 1.36 5.48
N MET A 353 -33.33 2.49 6.07
CA MET A 353 -34.73 2.78 6.40
C MET A 353 -35.42 3.33 5.14
N ASN A 354 -36.55 2.75 4.76
CA ASN A 354 -37.44 3.35 3.77
C ASN A 354 -38.35 4.37 4.47
N PRO A 355 -38.71 5.50 3.82
CA PRO A 355 -39.69 6.44 4.34
C PRO A 355 -41.11 5.83 4.31
N PRO A 356 -42.01 6.20 5.24
CA PRO A 356 -43.38 5.70 5.26
C PRO A 356 -44.21 6.29 4.10
N ALA A 357 -45.12 5.46 3.59
CA ALA A 357 -46.05 5.77 2.52
C ALA A 357 -47.06 6.86 2.94
N ALA A 358 -47.35 7.78 2.01
CA ALA A 358 -48.42 8.75 2.13
C ALA A 358 -49.77 8.03 2.07
N GLY A 359 -50.51 8.05 3.18
CA GLY A 359 -51.91 7.69 3.26
C GLY A 359 -52.79 8.92 3.05
N THR A 360 -53.83 8.73 2.25
CA THR A 360 -54.88 9.68 1.87
C THR A 360 -55.71 10.20 3.05
N SER A 361 -56.19 11.43 2.86
CA SER A 361 -57.05 12.33 3.67
C SER A 361 -58.33 11.70 4.25
N PRO A 362 -59.05 12.39 5.16
CA PRO A 362 -59.71 13.69 4.91
C PRO A 362 -58.97 14.92 5.42
#